data_AF-A0A9X8VDU9-F1
#
_entry.id   AF-A0A9X8VDU9-F1
#
_cell.length_a   1.000
_cell.length_b   1.000
_cell.length_c   1.000
_cell.angle_alpha   90.00
_cell.angle_beta   90.00
_cell.angle_gamma   90.00
#
_symmetry.space_group_name_H-M   'P 1'
#
loop_
_entity.id
_entity.type
_entity.pdbx_description
1 polymer ?
#
loop_
_entity_poly.entity_id
_entity_poly.type
_entity_poly.pdbx_seq_one_letter_code
_entity_poly.pdbx_strand_id
1 'polypeptide(L)' 'MIVLSNVCKTFDSTQGRVVAVDNVSLAVEAGQIYGIIGYSGAGK' A
#
# COMPACT_ATOMS: atom_id res chain seq x y z
N MET A 1 5.73 1.69 17.04
CA MET A 1 4.85 0.65 16.49
C MET A 1 3.92 1.31 15.49
N ILE A 2 3.91 0.85 14.25
CA ILE A 2 3.01 1.31 13.18
C ILE A 2 2.20 0.10 12.72
N VAL A 3 0.89 0.25 12.56
CA VAL A 3 0.00 -0.81 12.07
C VAL A 3 -0.89 -0.24 10.98
N LEU A 4 -0.84 -0.87 9.81
CA LEU A 4 -1.76 -0.73 8.70
C LEU A 4 -2.62 -1.99 8.67
N SER A 5 -3.95 -1.83 8.58
CA SER A 5 -4.87 -2.96 8.55
C SER A 5 -5.86 -2.77 7.42
N ASN A 6 -5.93 -3.78 6.54
CA ASN A 6 -6.93 -3.86 5.47
C ASN A 6 -6.99 -2.59 4.61
N VAL A 7 -5.83 -2.00 4.32
CA VAL A 7 -5.74 -0.77 3.55
C VAL A 7 -6.13 -1.07 2.11
N CYS A 8 -7.12 -0.32 1.62
CA CYS A 8 -7.55 -0.36 0.23
C CYS A 8 -7.47 1.06 -0.35
N LYS A 9 -6.98 1.17 -1.58
CA LYS A 9 -7.03 2.42 -2.34
C LYS A 9 -7.32 2.12 -3.80
N THR A 10 -8.39 2.75 -4.27
CA THR A 10 -8.75 2.79 -5.69
C THR A 10 -8.73 4.24 -6.14
N PHE A 11 -8.22 4.46 -7.34
CA PHE A 11 -8.28 5.74 -8.05
C PHE A 11 -9.19 5.59 -9.25
N ASP A 12 -10.05 6.59 -9.45
CA ASP A 12 -10.86 6.70 -10.64
C ASP A 12 -10.13 7.63 -11.61
N SER A 13 -9.93 7.18 -12.85
CA SER A 13 -9.29 7.95 -13.92
C SER A 13 -10.17 7.96 -15.16
N THR A 14 -9.85 8.82 -16.12
CA THR A 14 -10.54 8.85 -17.43
C THR A 14 -10.40 7.54 -18.20
N GLN A 15 -9.40 6.72 -17.90
CA GLN A 15 -9.16 5.41 -18.51
C GLN A 15 -9.81 4.26 -17.73
N GLY A 16 -10.51 4.56 -16.64
CA GLY A 16 -11.16 3.59 -15.77
C GLY A 16 -10.59 3.55 -14.35
N ARG A 17 -10.97 2.50 -13.62
CA ARG A 17 -10.58 2.29 -12.22
C ARG A 17 -9.22 1.64 -12.11
N VAL A 18 -8.36 2.19 -11.26
CA VAL A 18 -7.07 1.60 -10.90
C VAL A 18 -7.08 1.26 -9.42
N VAL A 19 -6.97 -0.04 -9.12
CA VAL A 19 -6.76 -0.51 -7.75
C VAL A 19 -5.27 -0.38 -7.44
N ALA A 20 -4.92 0.58 -6.59
CA ALA A 20 -3.53 0.86 -6.23
C ALA A 20 -3.08 0.05 -5.00
N VAL A 21 -3.98 -0.14 -4.03
CA VAL A 21 -3.74 -0.98 -2.85
C VAL A 21 -5.00 -1.81 -2.62
N ASP A 22 -4.84 -3.12 -2.44
CA ASP A 22 -5.96 -4.04 -2.23
C ASP A 22 -5.76 -4.85 -0.95
N ASN A 23 -6.53 -4.51 0.08
CA ASN A 23 -6.60 -5.22 1.36
C ASN A 23 -5.22 -5.50 2.01
N VAL A 24 -4.33 -4.51 2.04
CA VAL A 24 -2.98 -4.67 2.57
C VAL A 24 -2.92 -4.40 4.07
N SER A 25 -2.29 -5.32 4.81
CA SER A 25 -1.99 -5.17 6.24
C SER A 25 -0.48 -5.25 6.47
N LEU A 26 0.05 -4.35 7.29
CA LEU A 26 1.48 -4.26 7.63
C LEU A 26 1.63 -3.85 9.09
N ALA A 27 2.48 -4.54 9.85
CA ALA A 27 2.89 -4.14 11.19
C ALA A 27 4.40 -3.91 11.23
N VAL A 28 4.81 -2.79 11.80
CA VAL A 28 6.21 -2.43 12.02
C VAL A 28 6.42 -2.17 13.50
N GLU A 29 7.27 -2.98 14.13
CA GLU A 29 7.55 -2.88 15.55
C GLU A 29 8.45 -1.68 15.87
N ALA A 30 8.45 -1.26 17.13
CA ALA A 30 9.31 -0.17 17.57
C ALA A 30 10.80 -0.53 17.39
N GLY A 31 11.58 0.38 16.82
CA GLY A 31 13.01 0.18 16.55
C GLY A 31 13.32 -0.58 15.26
N GLN A 32 12.32 -1.03 14.49
CA GLN A 32 12.54 -1.64 13.18
C GLN A 32 12.54 -0.62 12.04
N ILE A 33 13.32 -0.91 11.00
CA ILE A 33 13.35 -0.15 9.75
C ILE A 33 12.84 -1.07 8.63
N TYR A 34 11.82 -0.62 7.90
CA TYR A 34 11.24 -1.34 6.77
C TYR A 34 11.33 -0.49 5.50
N GLY A 35 11.64 -1.13 4.38
CA GLY A 35 11.60 -0.53 3.05
C GLY A 35 10.56 -1.22 2.18
N ILE A 36 9.82 -0.44 1.39
CA ILE A 36 8.86 -0.95 0.40
C ILE A 36 9.50 -0.81 -0.99
N ILE A 37 9.59 -1.91 -1.73
CA ILE A 37 10.23 -1.97 -3.07
C ILE A 37 9.32 -2.64 -4.10
N GLY A 38 9.59 -2.39 -5.39
CA GLY A 38 8.73 -2.85 -6.49
C GLY A 38 8.69 -1.86 -7.67
N TYR A 39 8.13 -2.29 -8.79
CA TYR A 39 8.12 -1.55 -10.06
C TYR A 39 7.30 -0.25 -10.02
N SER A 40 7.49 0.63 -11.02
CA SER A 40 6.68 1.84 -11.17
C SER A 40 5.19 1.48 -11.31
N GLY A 41 4.33 2.15 -10.56
CA GLY A 41 2.89 1.87 -10.52
C GLY A 41 2.44 0.72 -9.62
N ALA A 42 3.36 0.05 -8.89
CA ALA A 42 3.03 -1.12 -8.08
C ALA A 42 2.29 -0.85 -6.74
N GLY A 43 1.95 0.40 -6.42
CA GLY A 43 1.22 0.72 -5.18
C GLY A 43 2.07 0.77 -3.91
N LYS A 44 3.38 1.02 -4.06
CA LYS A 44 4.30 1.29 -2.96
C LYS A 44 4.08 2.66 -2.33
#